data_AF-A0AAW4FU85-F1
#
_entry.id   AF-A0AAW4FU85-F1
#
_cell.length_a   1.000
_cell.length_b   1.000
_cell.length_c   1.000
_cell.angle_alpha   90.00
_cell.angle_beta   90.00
_cell.angle_gamma   90.00
#
_symmetry.space_group_name_H-M   'P 1'
#
loop_
_entity.id
_entity.type
_entity.pdbx_description
1 polymer ?
#
loop_
_entity_poly.entity_id
_entity_poly.type
_entity_poly.pdbx_seq_one_letter_code
_entity_poly.pdbx_strand_id
1 'polypeptide(L)'
;MSLSHQISSPREPDQYEGREADCTAALRPLVADIATAEPEALVAALNGNMDSLEKDTALAFVIEAAKSAGWDSEEVGPAVMRLAREYEGAKGAIFD
;
A
#
# COMPACT_ATOMS: atom_id res chain seq x y z
N MET A 1 -9.82 -12.25 3.59
CA MET A 1 -9.44 -11.35 4.69
C MET A 1 -10.47 -10.23 4.81
N SER A 2 -10.76 -9.78 6.02
CA SER A 2 -11.49 -8.52 6.24
C SER A 2 -10.43 -7.45 6.51
N LEU A 3 -10.42 -6.38 5.71
CA LEU A 3 -9.53 -5.24 5.95
C LEU A 3 -10.03 -4.53 7.22
N SER A 4 -9.22 -4.54 8.27
CA SER A 4 -9.54 -3.94 9.59
C SER A 4 -9.75 -2.42 9.50
N HIS A 5 -9.10 -1.79 8.52
CA HIS A 5 -9.04 -0.35 8.35
C HIS A 5 -9.72 0.10 7.06
N GLN A 6 -10.43 1.22 7.14
CA GLN A 6 -10.95 1.92 5.97
C GLN A 6 -9.87 2.82 5.37
N ILE A 7 -9.79 2.86 4.04
CA ILE A 7 -8.93 3.80 3.32
C ILE A 7 -9.70 5.11 3.20
N SER A 8 -9.16 6.17 3.79
CA SER A 8 -9.73 7.52 3.65
C SER A 8 -9.67 7.98 2.20
N SER A 9 -10.71 8.68 1.74
CA SER A 9 -10.72 9.29 0.42
C SER A 9 -9.73 10.45 0.32
N PRO A 10 -9.29 10.83 -0.89
CA PRO A 10 -8.56 12.08 -1.11
C PRO A 10 -9.33 13.29 -0.55
N ARG A 11 -8.60 14.34 -0.19
CA ARG A 11 -9.19 15.61 0.26
C ARG A 11 -10.00 16.30 -0.83
N GLU A 12 -9.48 16.26 -2.05
CA GLU A 12 -10.08 16.81 -3.26
C GLU A 12 -9.96 15.77 -4.38
N PRO A 13 -10.90 15.72 -5.34
CA PRO A 13 -10.84 14.77 -6.44
C PRO A 13 -9.67 15.06 -7.39
N ASP A 14 -9.30 16.33 -7.54
CA ASP A 14 -8.23 16.80 -8.43
C ASP A 14 -6.86 16.83 -7.74
N GLN A 15 -5.79 16.91 -8.53
CA GLN A 15 -4.41 16.96 -8.03
C GLN A 15 -4.19 18.18 -7.11
N TYR A 16 -3.54 17.95 -5.96
CA TYR A 16 -3.18 18.99 -4.97
C TYR A 16 -1.79 18.74 -4.39
N GLU A 17 -1.14 19.80 -3.88
CA GLU A 17 0.16 19.68 -3.23
C GLU A 17 0.08 18.76 -2.01
N GLY A 18 0.93 17.72 -1.99
CA GLY A 18 0.96 16.73 -0.91
C GLY A 18 0.05 15.52 -1.11
N ARG A 19 -0.70 15.43 -2.22
CA ARG A 19 -1.61 14.31 -2.51
C ARG A 19 -0.95 12.93 -2.44
N GLU A 20 0.28 12.79 -2.95
CA GLU A 20 1.03 11.52 -2.84
C GLU A 20 1.34 11.13 -1.38
N ALA A 21 1.64 12.11 -0.53
CA ALA A 21 1.92 11.90 0.88
C ALA A 21 0.64 11.51 1.62
N ASP A 22 -0.49 12.15 1.31
CA ASP A 22 -1.80 11.82 1.85
C ASP A 22 -2.24 10.41 1.41
N CYS A 23 -2.00 10.02 0.15
CA CYS A 23 -2.21 8.65 -0.33
C CYS A 23 -1.39 7.64 0.48
N THR A 24 -0.09 7.92 0.67
CA THR A 24 0.81 7.08 1.48
C THR A 24 0.30 6.95 2.92
N ALA A 25 -0.17 8.05 3.53
CA ALA A 25 -0.72 8.04 4.89
C ALA A 25 -2.02 7.21 4.97
N ALA A 26 -2.90 7.33 3.97
CA ALA A 26 -4.16 6.59 3.90
C ALA A 26 -3.96 5.07 3.77
N LEU A 27 -2.92 4.63 3.04
CA LEU A 27 -2.62 3.21 2.84
C LEU A 27 -1.84 2.58 3.99
N ARG A 28 -1.10 3.39 4.76
CA ARG A 28 -0.16 2.93 5.80
C ARG A 28 -0.74 1.90 6.78
N PRO A 29 -1.96 2.06 7.34
CA PRO A 29 -2.51 1.08 8.28
C PRO A 29 -2.71 -0.30 7.66
N LEU A 30 -3.27 -0.37 6.45
CA LEU A 30 -3.52 -1.65 5.79
C LEU A 30 -2.24 -2.33 5.30
N VAL A 31 -1.27 -1.54 4.83
CA VAL A 31 0.04 -2.10 4.47
C VAL A 31 0.77 -2.62 5.73
N ALA A 32 0.57 -2.00 6.89
CA ALA A 32 1.09 -2.51 8.18
C ALA A 32 0.49 -3.88 8.55
N ASP A 33 -0.84 -4.00 8.41
CA ASP A 33 -1.55 -5.26 8.66
C ASP A 33 -1.01 -6.38 7.75
N ILE A 34 -0.80 -6.08 6.45
CA ILE A 34 -0.21 -7.02 5.49
C ILE A 34 1.24 -7.36 5.89
N ALA A 35 2.05 -6.37 6.29
CA ALA A 35 3.43 -6.61 6.71
C ALA A 35 3.54 -7.58 7.89
N THR A 36 2.50 -7.65 8.70
CA THR A 36 2.40 -8.54 9.86
C THR A 36 1.81 -9.90 9.49
N ALA A 37 0.76 -9.93 8.65
CA ALA A 37 0.02 -11.15 8.33
C ALA A 37 0.58 -11.93 7.14
N GLU A 38 1.06 -11.24 6.10
CA GLU A 38 1.50 -11.78 4.81
C GLU A 38 2.74 -11.00 4.28
N PRO A 39 3.89 -11.05 4.98
CA PRO A 39 5.09 -10.29 4.60
C PRO A 39 5.61 -10.62 3.18
N GLU A 40 5.43 -11.85 2.72
CA GLU A 40 5.80 -12.29 1.37
C GLU A 40 5.05 -11.53 0.26
N ALA A 41 3.83 -11.06 0.51
CA ALA A 41 3.06 -10.27 -0.45
C ALA A 41 3.71 -8.90 -0.69
N LEU A 42 4.34 -8.30 0.33
CA LEU A 42 5.09 -7.05 0.19
C LEU A 42 6.41 -7.25 -0.53
N VAL A 43 7.12 -8.35 -0.24
CA VAL A 43 8.36 -8.69 -0.94
C VAL A 43 8.10 -8.92 -2.43
N ALA A 44 6.99 -9.57 -2.79
CA ALA A 44 6.58 -9.74 -4.18
C ALA A 44 6.36 -8.39 -4.89
N ALA A 45 5.72 -7.42 -4.22
CA ALA A 45 5.53 -6.07 -4.74
C ALA A 45 6.86 -5.33 -4.95
N LEU A 46 7.83 -5.50 -4.06
CA LEU A 46 9.16 -4.89 -4.16
C LEU A 46 9.99 -5.43 -5.33
N ASN A 47 9.79 -6.69 -5.70
CA ASN A 47 10.49 -7.32 -6.82
C ASN A 47 9.94 -6.89 -8.19
N GLY A 48 9.16 -5.80 -8.25
CA GLY A 48 8.64 -5.21 -9.48
C GLY A 48 7.50 -6.00 -10.10
N ASN A 49 6.98 -7.00 -9.39
CA ASN A 49 5.98 -7.89 -9.91
C ASN A 49 4.57 -7.43 -9.48
N MET A 50 4.28 -6.14 -9.62
CA MET A 50 2.93 -5.61 -9.33
C MET A 50 1.87 -6.23 -10.26
N ASP A 51 2.26 -6.57 -11.50
CA ASP A 51 1.39 -7.31 -12.44
C ASP A 51 1.25 -8.80 -12.06
N SER A 52 2.22 -9.36 -11.34
CA SER A 52 2.18 -10.72 -10.76
C SER A 52 1.66 -10.75 -9.33
N LEU A 53 1.20 -9.62 -8.79
CA LEU A 53 0.14 -9.64 -7.78
C LEU A 53 -1.12 -10.07 -8.53
N GLU A 54 -1.09 -11.27 -9.10
CA GLU A 54 -2.25 -11.97 -9.63
C GLU A 54 -3.32 -11.89 -8.55
N LYS A 55 -4.56 -11.64 -8.99
CA LYS A 55 -5.74 -11.56 -8.14
C LYS A 55 -5.66 -12.60 -7.02
N ASP A 56 -6.00 -12.19 -5.79
CA ASP A 56 -6.08 -12.99 -4.55
C ASP A 56 -4.98 -12.76 -3.50
N THR A 57 -4.12 -11.74 -3.64
CA THR A 57 -3.26 -11.29 -2.51
C THR A 57 -3.96 -10.24 -1.64
N ALA A 58 -3.61 -10.17 -0.35
CA ALA A 58 -4.06 -9.09 0.54
C ALA A 58 -3.74 -7.70 -0.02
N LEU A 59 -2.62 -7.57 -0.73
CA LEU A 59 -2.17 -6.33 -1.33
C LEU A 59 -3.04 -5.89 -2.52
N ALA A 60 -3.52 -6.84 -3.33
CA ALA A 60 -4.47 -6.55 -4.40
C ALA A 60 -5.78 -5.96 -3.83
N PHE A 61 -6.27 -6.46 -2.68
CA PHE A 61 -7.45 -5.88 -2.02
C PHE A 61 -7.21 -4.44 -1.55
N VAL A 62 -6.02 -4.11 -1.06
CA VAL A 62 -5.67 -2.74 -0.66
C VAL A 62 -5.68 -1.80 -1.86
N ILE A 63 -5.11 -2.23 -2.99
CA ILE A 63 -5.07 -1.45 -4.22
C ILE A 63 -6.50 -1.17 -4.73
N GLU A 64 -7.36 -2.19 -4.78
CA GLU A 64 -8.73 -2.02 -5.24
C GLU A 64 -9.58 -1.18 -4.27
N ALA A 65 -9.37 -1.32 -2.96
CA ALA A 65 -10.01 -0.48 -1.96
C ALA A 65 -9.57 0.99 -2.09
N ALA A 66 -8.28 1.25 -2.40
CA ALA A 66 -7.76 2.59 -2.59
C ALA A 66 -8.38 3.27 -3.82
N LYS A 67 -8.44 2.57 -4.94
CA LYS A 67 -9.15 3.02 -6.15
C LYS A 67 -10.61 3.31 -5.86
N SER A 68 -11.27 2.43 -5.12
CA SER A 68 -12.68 2.60 -4.72
C SER A 68 -12.89 3.82 -3.79
N ALA A 69 -11.86 4.20 -3.02
CA ALA A 69 -11.87 5.40 -2.19
C ALA A 69 -11.56 6.69 -2.99
N GLY A 70 -11.22 6.57 -4.28
CA GLY A 70 -10.96 7.70 -5.19
C GLY A 70 -9.47 8.03 -5.39
N TRP A 71 -8.55 7.19 -4.94
CA TRP A 71 -7.12 7.38 -5.21
C TRP A 71 -6.74 6.94 -6.62
N ASP A 72 -5.82 7.67 -7.25
CA ASP A 72 -5.38 7.36 -8.60
C ASP A 72 -4.37 6.21 -8.62
N SER A 73 -4.40 5.40 -9.68
CA SER A 73 -3.48 4.25 -9.78
C SER A 73 -2.01 4.67 -9.85
N GLU A 74 -1.75 5.87 -10.39
CA GLU A 74 -0.42 6.49 -10.44
C GLU A 74 0.12 6.85 -9.03
N GLU A 75 -0.76 6.96 -8.03
CA GLU A 75 -0.42 7.30 -6.65
C GLU A 75 -0.32 6.04 -5.77
N VAL A 76 -1.28 5.14 -5.94
CA VAL A 76 -1.43 3.93 -5.12
C VAL A 76 -0.22 3.01 -5.27
N GLY A 77 0.23 2.75 -6.51
CA GLY A 77 1.38 1.87 -6.77
C GLY A 77 2.67 2.36 -6.08
N PRO A 78 3.11 3.60 -6.35
CA PRO A 78 4.26 4.19 -5.67
C PRO A 78 4.14 4.25 -4.14
N ALA A 79 2.96 4.58 -3.61
CA ALA A 79 2.72 4.61 -2.17
C ALA A 79 2.87 3.22 -1.52
N VAL A 80 2.31 2.17 -2.13
CA VAL A 80 2.50 0.78 -1.70
C VAL A 80 3.98 0.39 -1.72
N MET A 81 4.68 0.67 -2.82
CA MET A 81 6.11 0.34 -2.94
C MET A 81 6.95 1.07 -1.89
N ARG A 82 6.66 2.34 -1.62
CA ARG A 82 7.34 3.14 -0.59
C ARG A 82 7.15 2.51 0.79
N LEU A 83 5.92 2.20 1.16
CA LEU A 83 5.60 1.56 2.44
C LEU A 83 6.24 0.18 2.56
N ALA A 84 6.21 -0.63 1.51
CA ALA A 84 6.87 -1.94 1.50
C ALA A 84 8.39 -1.82 1.78
N ARG A 85 9.06 -0.83 1.17
CA ARG A 85 10.49 -0.55 1.43
C ARG A 85 10.71 -0.09 2.87
N GLU A 86 9.84 0.79 3.39
CA GLU A 86 9.91 1.25 4.79
C GLU A 86 9.82 0.07 5.76
N TYR A 87 8.88 -0.86 5.56
CA TYR A 87 8.72 -2.02 6.43
C TYR A 87 9.87 -3.03 6.33
N GLU A 88 10.35 -3.33 5.13
CA GLU A 88 11.50 -4.23 4.97
C GLU A 88 12.80 -3.61 5.52
N GLY A 89 13.01 -2.30 5.31
CA GLY A 89 14.13 -1.57 5.90
C GLY A 89 14.06 -1.54 7.44
N ALA A 90 12.88 -1.33 8.01
CA ALA A 90 12.67 -1.36 9.46
C ALA A 90 12.93 -2.77 10.05
N LYS A 91 12.53 -3.84 9.35
CA LYS A 91 12.89 -5.21 9.76
C LYS A 91 14.40 -5.42 9.75
N GLY A 92 15.08 -5.03 8.67
CA GLY A 92 16.54 -5.16 8.55
C GLY A 92 17.30 -4.45 9.67
N ALA A 93 16.83 -3.28 10.10
CA ALA A 93 17.44 -2.50 11.18
C ALA A 93 17.21 -3.06 12.60
N ILE A 94 16.26 -3.99 12.80
CA ILE A 94 16.00 -4.62 14.10
C ILE A 94 16.89 -5.85 14.32
N PHE A 95 17.38 -6.47 13.24
CA PHE A 95 18.21 -7.68 13.28
C PHE A 95 19.72 -7.42 13.09
N ASP A 96 20.14 -6.15 13.05
CA ASP A 96 21.53 -5.67 13.05
C ASP A 96 21.88 -5.04 14.42
#